data_AF-A0A558GXD7-F1
#
_entry.id   AF-A0A558GXD7-F1
#
_cell.length_a   1.000
_cell.length_b   1.000
_cell.length_c   1.000
_cell.angle_alpha   90.00
_cell.angle_beta   90.00
_cell.angle_gamma   90.00
#
_symmetry.space_group_name_H-M   'P 1'
#
loop_
_entity.id
_entity.type
_entity.pdbx_description
1 polymer ?
#
loop_
_entity_poly.entity_id
_entity_poly.type
_entity_poly.pdbx_seq_one_letter_code
_entity_poly.pdbx_strand_id
1 'polypeptide(L)'
;MEHVYIRTTAQGIPATVVRGSREWQIAVEPVRWFERVSWWEASTRMPRGQGRVDVEVWQVQVRLGGNVRSALVTWQLVRDGSGGGWSLRGEEAAVA
;
A
#
# COMPACT_ATOMS: atom_id res chain seq x y z
N MET A 1 -1.87 -3.57 11.14
CA MET A 1 -0.96 -3.30 10.00
C MET A 1 -0.40 -1.90 10.19
N GLU A 2 0.85 -1.67 9.78
CA GLU A 2 1.48 -0.34 9.90
C GLU A 2 0.91 0.60 8.84
N HIS A 3 0.49 1.80 9.24
CA HIS A 3 -0.02 2.79 8.29
C HIS A 3 1.12 3.44 7.50
N VAL A 4 0.89 3.62 6.20
CA VAL A 4 1.78 4.31 5.28
C VAL A 4 1.02 5.35 4.48
N TYR A 5 1.74 6.35 3.99
CA TYR A 5 1.19 7.37 3.11
C TYR A 5 1.75 7.21 1.71
N ILE A 6 0.93 7.44 0.69
CA ILE A 6 1.38 7.47 -0.70
C ILE A 6 1.37 8.91 -1.16
N ARG A 7 2.52 9.41 -1.58
CA ARG A 7 2.64 10.69 -2.28
C ARG A 7 2.57 10.43 -3.77
N THR A 8 1.76 11.24 -4.44
CA THR A 8 1.63 11.23 -5.89
C THR A 8 2.37 12.40 -6.51
N THR A 9 2.77 12.26 -7.76
CA THR A 9 3.21 13.39 -8.59
C THR A 9 2.05 14.38 -8.81
N ALA A 10 2.35 15.53 -9.42
CA ALA A 10 1.33 16.48 -9.84
C ALA A 10 0.30 15.87 -10.83
N GLN A 11 0.70 14.83 -11.58
CA GLN A 11 -0.20 14.08 -12.47
C GLN A 11 -1.00 12.97 -11.76
N GLY A 12 -0.88 12.84 -10.44
CA GLY A 12 -1.58 11.80 -9.67
C GLY A 12 -0.92 10.42 -9.72
N ILE A 13 0.29 10.31 -10.26
CA ILE A 13 1.02 9.03 -10.37
C ILE A 13 1.66 8.72 -9.01
N PRO A 14 1.49 7.52 -8.43
CA PRO A 14 2.18 7.13 -7.20
C PRO A 14 3.69 7.22 -7.36
N ALA A 15 4.36 7.99 -6.49
CA ALA A 15 5.80 8.24 -6.59
C ALA A 15 6.58 7.76 -5.37
N THR A 16 6.02 7.95 -4.18
CA THR A 16 6.74 7.69 -2.92
C THR A 16 5.81 7.11 -1.88
N VAL A 17 6.25 6.07 -1.20
CA VAL A 17 5.64 5.55 0.03
C VAL A 17 6.37 6.15 1.23
N VAL A 18 5.64 6.77 2.15
CA VAL A 18 6.17 7.29 3.40
C VAL A 18 5.81 6.32 4.53
N ARG A 19 6.84 5.77 5.16
CA ARG A 19 6.75 4.81 6.27
C ARG A 19 7.43 5.42 7.49
N GLY A 20 6.65 5.81 8.50
CA GLY A 20 7.13 6.62 9.61
C GLY A 20 7.74 7.93 9.11
N SER A 21 9.01 8.18 9.43
CA SER A 21 9.77 9.35 8.97
C SER A 21 10.64 9.09 7.72
N ARG A 22 10.51 7.91 7.09
CA ARG A 22 11.34 7.51 5.94
C ARG A 22 10.53 7.54 4.65
N GLU A 23 11.18 8.01 3.60
CA GLU A 23 10.63 8.04 2.25
C GLU A 23 11.21 6.92 1.40
N TRP A 24 10.32 6.22 0.70
CA TRP A 24 10.64 5.08 -0.14
C TRP A 24 10.12 5.34 -1.55
N GLN A 25 11.03 5.52 -2.51
CA GLN A 25 10.66 5.84 -3.87
C GLN A 25 10.15 4.58 -4.58
N ILE A 26 8.99 4.69 -5.24
CA ILE A 26 8.42 3.65 -6.08
C ILE A 26 9.26 3.56 -7.36
N ALA A 27 9.74 2.36 -7.67
CA ALA A 27 10.67 2.12 -8.77
C ALA A 27 9.99 1.74 -10.09
N VAL A 28 8.82 1.11 -10.00
CA VAL A 28 8.03 0.61 -11.13
C VAL A 28 6.55 0.89 -10.91
N GLU A 29 5.75 0.91 -11.98
CA GLU A 29 4.30 1.10 -11.86
C GLU A 29 3.68 0.05 -10.92
N PRO A 30 2.89 0.46 -9.90
CA PRO A 30 2.24 -0.47 -8.99
C PRO A 30 1.32 -1.47 -9.68
N VAL A 31 1.42 -2.75 -9.29
CA VAL A 31 0.42 -3.77 -9.67
C VAL A 31 -0.76 -3.65 -8.70
N ARG A 32 -1.98 -3.57 -9.22
CA ARG A 32 -3.19 -3.29 -8.43
C ARG A 32 -4.24 -4.37 -8.65
N TRP A 33 -4.84 -4.86 -7.57
CA TRP A 33 -5.96 -5.79 -7.62
C TRP A 33 -6.90 -5.55 -6.43
N PHE A 34 -8.03 -6.26 -6.42
CA PHE A 34 -8.98 -6.24 -5.32
C PHE A 34 -9.07 -7.63 -4.70
N GLU A 35 -9.10 -7.69 -3.38
CA GLU A 35 -9.29 -8.94 -2.63
C GLU A 35 -10.60 -8.88 -1.84
N ARG A 36 -11.35 -9.97 -1.89
CA ARG A 36 -12.59 -10.11 -1.15
C ARG A 36 -12.31 -10.35 0.34
N VAL A 37 -12.95 -9.56 1.18
CA VAL A 37 -12.88 -9.65 2.63
C VAL A 37 -14.26 -9.97 3.21
N SER A 38 -14.30 -11.05 3.98
CA SER A 38 -15.47 -11.48 4.75
C SER A 38 -15.59 -10.65 6.03
N TRP A 39 -15.93 -9.36 5.94
CA TRP A 39 -16.01 -8.49 7.12
C TRP A 39 -16.93 -9.05 8.23
N TRP A 40 -17.92 -9.86 7.86
CA TRP A 40 -18.87 -10.50 8.78
C TRP A 40 -18.22 -11.55 9.69
N GLU A 41 -17.04 -12.06 9.34
CA GLU A 41 -16.26 -12.94 10.23
C GLU A 41 -15.66 -12.15 11.41
N ALA A 42 -15.39 -10.85 11.21
CA ALA A 42 -14.78 -9.99 12.21
C ALA A 42 -15.77 -9.02 12.89
N SER A 43 -16.97 -8.82 12.33
CA SER A 43 -17.95 -7.86 12.86
C SER A 43 -19.38 -8.33 12.66
N THR A 44 -20.20 -8.17 13.71
CA THR A 44 -21.63 -8.50 13.70
C THR A 44 -22.46 -7.59 12.78
N ARG A 45 -21.94 -6.39 12.45
CA ARG A 45 -22.60 -5.43 11.55
C ARG A 45 -21.61 -4.87 10.54
N MET A 46 -22.14 -4.47 9.39
CA MET A 46 -21.34 -3.86 8.34
C MET A 46 -20.57 -2.65 8.91
N PRO A 47 -19.22 -2.63 8.79
CA PRO A 47 -18.44 -1.52 9.29
C PRO A 47 -18.82 -0.22 8.55
N ARG A 48 -19.07 0.85 9.32
CA ARG A 48 -19.41 2.16 8.74
C ARG A 48 -18.26 2.67 7.88
N GLY A 49 -18.59 3.23 6.71
CA GLY A 49 -17.62 3.75 5.75
C GLY A 49 -16.92 2.69 4.90
N GLN A 50 -16.87 1.44 5.34
CA GLN A 50 -16.24 0.31 4.62
C GLN A 50 -17.25 -0.38 3.71
N GLY A 51 -17.88 0.39 2.81
CA GLY A 51 -18.89 -0.06 1.86
C GLY A 51 -18.46 -1.16 0.87
N ARG A 52 -17.41 -1.93 1.16
CA ARG A 52 -16.75 -2.81 0.21
C ARG A 52 -16.60 -4.20 0.79
N VAL A 53 -17.12 -5.16 0.04
CA VAL A 53 -16.78 -6.58 0.14
C VAL A 53 -15.32 -6.81 -0.31
N ASP A 54 -14.72 -5.84 -1.01
CA ASP A 54 -13.37 -5.94 -1.55
C ASP A 54 -12.45 -4.80 -1.07
N VAL A 55 -11.20 -5.13 -0.76
CA VAL A 55 -10.14 -4.17 -0.44
C VAL A 55 -9.19 -4.03 -1.63
N GLU A 56 -8.76 -2.80 -1.91
CA GLU A 56 -7.74 -2.57 -2.93
C GLU A 56 -6.38 -2.93 -2.37
N VAL A 57 -5.61 -3.68 -3.15
CA VAL A 57 -4.26 -4.12 -2.80
C VAL A 57 -3.29 -3.68 -3.89
N TRP A 58 -2.19 -3.08 -3.47
CA TRP A 58 -1.09 -2.70 -4.35
C TRP A 58 0.15 -3.52 -4.01
N GLN A 59 0.82 -4.05 -5.03
CA GLN A 59 2.21 -4.48 -4.93
C GLN A 59 3.09 -3.39 -5.51
N VAL A 60 4.02 -2.91 -4.70
CA VAL A 60 4.96 -1.85 -5.08
C VAL A 60 6.38 -2.37 -4.90
N GLN A 61 7.27 -2.03 -5.84
CA GLN A 61 8.71 -2.14 -5.61
C GLN A 61 9.23 -0.77 -5.20
N VAL A 62 9.85 -0.70 -4.04
CA VAL A 62 10.33 0.54 -3.45
C VAL A 62 11.80 0.45 -3.09
N ARG A 63 12.47 1.60 -3.05
CA ARG A 63 13.83 1.74 -2.55
C ARG A 63 13.91 2.89 -1.54
N LEU A 64 14.79 2.78 -0.56
CA LEU A 64 14.95 3.83 0.45
C LEU A 64 15.58 5.08 -0.16
N GLY A 65 14.86 6.21 -0.06
CA GLY A 65 15.24 7.50 -0.64
C GLY A 65 15.34 7.49 -2.17
N GLY A 66 15.97 8.53 -2.71
CA GLY A 66 16.21 8.66 -4.17
C GLY A 66 17.51 8.02 -4.67
N ASN A 67 18.25 7.31 -3.81
CA ASN A 67 19.51 6.68 -4.21
C ASN A 67 19.22 5.42 -5.05
N VAL A 68 19.62 5.46 -6.33
CA VAL A 68 19.44 4.33 -7.26
C VAL A 68 20.15 3.05 -6.79
N ARG A 69 21.21 3.15 -5.98
CA ARG A 69 21.98 2.01 -5.45
C ARG A 69 21.33 1.36 -4.23
N SER A 70 20.30 1.97 -3.64
CA SER A 70 19.54 1.33 -2.56
C SER A 70 18.86 0.06 -3.07
N ALA A 71 18.87 -0.99 -2.25
CA ALA A 71 18.19 -2.24 -2.57
C ALA A 71 16.69 -2.02 -2.81
N LEU A 72 16.14 -2.79 -3.74
CA LEU A 72 14.70 -2.84 -3.98
C LEU A 72 14.06 -3.81 -2.98
N VAL A 73 12.88 -3.43 -2.50
CA VAL A 73 12.05 -4.25 -1.64
C VAL A 73 10.63 -4.21 -2.20
N THR A 74 9.98 -5.36 -2.24
CA THR A 74 8.60 -5.51 -2.68
C THR A 74 7.68 -5.42 -1.46
N TRP A 75 6.74 -4.49 -1.48
CA TRP A 75 5.73 -4.33 -0.44
C TRP A 75 4.34 -4.61 -0.98
N GLN A 76 3.50 -5.21 -0.15
CA GLN A 76 2.06 -5.28 -0.37
C GLN A 76 1.36 -4.27 0.54
N LEU A 77 0.65 -3.32 -0.06
CA LEU A 77 -0.11 -2.29 0.60
C LEU A 77 -1.60 -2.57 0.44
N VAL A 78 -2.38 -2.44 1.51
CA VAL A 78 -3.83 -2.62 1.49
C VAL A 78 -4.47 -1.28 1.83
N ARG A 79 -5.45 -0.88 1.02
CA ARG A 79 -6.25 0.32 1.27
C ARG A 79 -7.19 0.09 2.44
N ASP A 80 -7.22 1.01 3.37
CA ASP A 80 -8.24 0.98 4.42
C ASP A 80 -9.63 1.22 3.83
N GLY A 81 -10.62 0.56 4.42
CA GLY A 81 -12.01 0.68 3.96
C GLY A 81 -12.68 1.98 4.41
N SER A 82 -12.15 2.68 5.43
CA SER A 82 -12.87 3.72 6.18
C SER A 82 -12.43 5.16 5.89
N GLY A 83 -11.29 5.39 5.23
CA GLY A 83 -10.73 6.74 5.03
C GLY A 83 -9.80 6.93 3.84
N GLY A 84 -9.47 5.87 3.11
CA GLY A 84 -8.61 5.91 1.94
C GLY A 84 -7.11 5.91 2.24
N GLY A 85 -6.70 5.64 3.48
CA GLY A 85 -5.31 5.42 3.85
C GLY A 85 -4.80 4.06 3.40
N TRP A 86 -3.49 3.84 3.54
CA TRP A 86 -2.82 2.60 3.16
C TRP A 86 -2.14 1.98 4.36
N SER A 87 -2.07 0.66 4.39
CA SER A 87 -1.33 -0.08 5.41
C SER A 87 -0.43 -1.13 4.79
N LEU A 88 0.77 -1.32 5.34
CA LEU A 88 1.70 -2.37 4.95
C LEU A 88 1.19 -3.72 5.46
N ARG A 89 0.91 -4.64 4.54
CA ARG A 89 0.51 -6.02 4.82
C ARG A 89 1.69 -6.99 4.80
N GLY A 90 2.61 -6.82 3.86
CA GLY A 90 3.75 -7.72 3.67
C GLY A 90 4.94 -7.01 3.03
N GLU A 91 6.13 -7.50 3.35
CA GLU A 91 7.41 -6.97 2.87
C GLU A 91 8.33 -8.15 2.53
N GLU A 92 8.89 -8.14 1.33
CA GLU A 92 9.82 -9.14 0.83
C GLU A 92 10.97 -8.45 0.09
N ALA A 93 12.21 -8.90 0.29
CA ALA A 93 13.33 -8.40 -0.49
C ALA A 93 13.07 -8.67 -1.98
N ALA A 94 13.30 -7.67 -2.85
CA ALA A 94 13.15 -7.92 -4.28
C ALA A 94 14.26 -8.90 -4.71
N VAL A 95 13.88 -10.04 -5.26
CA VAL A 95 14.83 -10.99 -5.84
C VAL A 95 15.41 -10.35 -7.10
N ALA A 96 16.73 -10.28 -7.18
CA ALA A 96 17.47 -9.66 -8.28
C ALA A 96 17.45 -10.50 -9.56
#